data_AF-A0A098S360-F1
#
_entry.id   AF-A0A098S360-F1
#
_cell.length_a   1.000
_cell.length_b   1.000
_cell.length_c   1.000
_cell.angle_alpha   90.00
_cell.angle_beta   90.00
_cell.angle_gamma   90.00
#
_symmetry.space_group_name_H-M   'P 1'
#
loop_
_entity.id
_entity.type
_entity.pdbx_description
1 polymer ?
#
loop_
_entity_poly.entity_id
_entity_poly.type
_entity_poly.pdbx_seq_one_letter_code
_entity_poly.pdbx_strand_id
1 'polypeptide(L)'
;MDLRKELLPAMERRLLGFLNHIDDATALSDAIRDRRQEKGTGIGEKVADRLLKARTELPGRRFEDLRQVETVPGIGEDKILDLMHAFKQPAAQAFRSNMYNGVILSNWELEYFTSIFEDETAFQEVIDSKSSLAEFVGEQVEQISLERYSNSKAAELAGELVERCYDEHFPDSHFGAYALALWFYQFDADNWFSFERVLKETEKYLNFYPEWEDRLELHLYKGFDNTGVLVDPVTQVDLPVVINRGERAVTIWTCQLND
;
A
#
# COMPACT_ATOMS: atom_id res chain seq x y z
N MET A 1 -10.84 -8.58 -17.38
CA MET A 1 -9.44 -8.12 -17.23
C MET A 1 -8.87 -8.83 -16.01
N ASP A 2 -7.73 -9.49 -16.13
CA ASP A 2 -7.21 -10.35 -15.07
C ASP A 2 -6.13 -9.60 -14.29
N LEU A 3 -6.52 -8.94 -13.19
CA LEU A 3 -5.65 -8.23 -12.23
C LEU A 3 -4.37 -9.01 -11.87
N ARG A 4 -4.38 -10.34 -12.06
CA ARG A 4 -3.24 -11.24 -11.87
C ARG A 4 -2.06 -10.96 -12.80
N LYS A 5 -2.28 -10.49 -14.04
CA LYS A 5 -1.20 -10.20 -15.00
C LYS A 5 -0.47 -8.88 -14.75
N GLU A 6 -1.17 -7.89 -14.22
CA GLU A 6 -0.63 -6.55 -13.96
C GLU A 6 0.19 -6.48 -12.67
N LEU A 7 -0.19 -7.25 -11.64
CA LEU A 7 0.50 -7.30 -10.35
C LEU A 7 1.76 -8.19 -10.36
N LEU A 8 1.94 -9.01 -11.40
CA LEU A 8 3.01 -10.00 -11.50
C LEU A 8 4.41 -9.38 -11.28
N PRO A 9 4.85 -8.34 -12.02
CA PRO A 9 6.16 -7.72 -11.80
C PRO A 9 6.34 -7.11 -10.40
N ALA A 10 5.30 -6.46 -9.88
CA ALA A 10 5.32 -5.90 -8.52
C ALA A 10 5.45 -7.00 -7.45
N MET A 11 4.76 -8.13 -7.65
CA MET A 11 4.82 -9.30 -6.78
C MET A 11 6.20 -9.96 -6.82
N GLU A 12 6.82 -10.06 -8.01
CA GLU A 12 8.18 -10.58 -8.17
C GLU A 12 9.19 -9.70 -7.41
N ARG A 13 9.13 -8.37 -7.60
CA ARG A 13 10.01 -7.43 -6.91
C ARG A 13 9.82 -7.49 -5.39
N ARG A 14 8.57 -7.58 -4.91
CA ARG A 14 8.26 -7.73 -3.48
C ARG A 14 8.82 -9.03 -2.90
N LEU A 15 8.65 -10.14 -3.61
CA LEU A 15 9.19 -11.44 -3.19
C LEU A 15 10.72 -11.40 -3.13
N LEU A 16 11.38 -10.86 -4.16
CA LEU A 16 12.84 -10.70 -4.19
C LEU A 16 13.33 -9.80 -3.05
N GLY A 17 12.71 -8.64 -2.88
CA GLY A 17 13.01 -7.70 -1.81
C GLY A 17 12.88 -8.35 -0.43
N PHE A 18 11.80 -9.09 -0.18
CA PHE A 18 11.61 -9.85 1.05
C PHE A 18 12.72 -10.89 1.26
N LEU A 19 13.02 -11.71 0.25
CA LEU A 19 14.07 -12.74 0.33
C LEU A 19 15.47 -12.13 0.54
N ASN A 20 15.71 -10.93 0.02
CA ASN A 20 16.99 -10.23 0.15
C ASN A 20 17.20 -9.57 1.52
N HIS A 21 16.13 -9.19 2.22
CA HIS A 21 16.22 -8.50 3.50
C HIS A 21 16.05 -9.40 4.73
N ILE A 22 15.51 -10.61 4.56
CA ILE A 22 15.30 -11.53 5.68
C ILE A 22 16.55 -12.33 6.01
N ASP A 23 17.02 -12.28 7.25
CA ASP A 23 18.30 -12.91 7.63
C ASP A 23 18.16 -14.20 8.43
N ASP A 24 16.94 -14.60 8.75
CA ASP A 24 16.66 -15.75 9.61
C ASP A 24 15.73 -16.76 8.93
N ALA A 25 16.13 -18.04 8.94
CA ALA A 25 15.44 -19.11 8.24
C ALA A 25 14.08 -19.43 8.88
N THR A 26 14.00 -19.35 10.21
CA THR A 26 12.75 -19.54 10.95
C THR A 26 11.79 -18.40 10.64
N ALA A 27 12.25 -17.14 10.69
CA ALA A 27 11.48 -15.96 10.31
C ALA A 27 11.00 -16.03 8.86
N LEU A 28 11.82 -16.52 7.93
CA LEU A 28 11.42 -16.72 6.53
C LEU A 28 10.30 -17.75 6.43
N SER A 29 10.45 -18.89 7.09
CA SER A 29 9.44 -19.95 7.11
C SER A 29 8.12 -19.48 7.72
N ASP A 30 8.18 -18.80 8.87
CA ASP A 30 7.02 -18.27 9.59
C ASP A 30 6.31 -17.17 8.79
N ALA A 31 7.06 -16.21 8.25
CA ALA A 31 6.47 -15.10 7.51
C ALA A 31 5.83 -15.54 6.18
N ILE A 32 6.27 -16.65 5.60
CA ILE A 32 5.61 -17.27 4.44
C ILE A 32 4.39 -18.08 4.88
N ARG A 33 4.45 -18.74 6.04
CA ARG A 33 3.31 -19.47 6.61
C ARG A 33 2.15 -18.52 6.95
N ASP A 34 2.44 -17.39 7.58
CA ASP A 34 1.44 -16.43 8.04
C ASP A 34 0.74 -15.71 6.89
N ARG A 35 1.39 -15.60 5.72
CA ARG A 35 0.84 -14.98 4.51
C ARG A 35 -0.01 -15.92 3.65
N ARG A 36 -0.20 -17.18 4.05
CA ARG A 36 -0.92 -18.17 3.27
C ARG A 36 -2.37 -18.32 3.66
N GLN A 37 -3.17 -18.59 2.64
CA GLN A 37 -4.58 -18.91 2.80
C GLN A 37 -4.83 -20.43 2.81
N GLU A 38 -3.88 -21.26 2.34
CA GLU A 38 -4.06 -22.72 2.19
C GLU A 38 -3.04 -23.56 2.99
N LYS A 39 -3.51 -24.68 3.58
CA LYS A 39 -2.67 -25.64 4.32
C LYS A 39 -1.83 -26.49 3.35
N GLY A 40 -0.51 -26.54 3.58
CA GLY A 40 0.38 -27.53 2.95
C GLY A 40 1.42 -26.98 1.98
N THR A 41 1.33 -25.72 1.56
CA THR A 41 2.21 -25.14 0.53
C THR A 41 3.62 -24.76 1.02
N GLY A 42 4.05 -25.20 2.22
CA GLY A 42 5.24 -24.81 3.03
C GLY A 42 6.58 -24.46 2.32
N ILE A 43 7.27 -23.38 2.72
CA ILE A 43 8.74 -23.42 2.80
C ILE A 43 9.09 -23.85 4.22
N GLY A 44 9.57 -25.08 4.38
CA GLY A 44 10.12 -25.53 5.64
C GLY A 44 11.50 -24.91 5.88
N GLU A 45 11.90 -24.83 7.14
CA GLU A 45 13.17 -24.25 7.60
C GLU A 45 14.40 -24.73 6.80
N LYS A 46 14.47 -26.02 6.44
CA LYS A 46 15.57 -26.57 5.62
C LYS A 46 15.67 -25.95 4.23
N VAL A 47 14.54 -25.56 3.63
CA VAL A 47 14.51 -24.88 2.32
C VAL A 47 14.78 -23.39 2.52
N ALA A 48 14.32 -22.79 3.62
CA ALA A 48 14.68 -21.43 4.01
C ALA A 48 16.20 -21.26 4.21
N ASP A 49 16.86 -22.20 4.90
CA ASP A 49 18.32 -22.23 5.06
C ASP A 49 19.04 -22.28 3.70
N ARG A 50 18.52 -23.06 2.75
CA ARG A 50 19.12 -23.16 1.41
C ARG A 50 18.95 -21.87 0.63
N LEU A 51 17.81 -21.20 0.75
CA LEU A 51 17.57 -19.88 0.18
C LEU A 51 18.58 -18.86 0.71
N LEU A 52 18.76 -18.80 2.03
CA LEU A 52 19.73 -17.88 2.64
C LEU A 52 21.17 -18.19 2.21
N LYS A 53 21.56 -19.47 2.16
CA LYS A 53 22.89 -19.87 1.67
C LYS A 53 23.11 -19.50 0.21
N ALA A 54 22.17 -19.84 -0.66
CA ALA A 54 22.24 -19.50 -2.08
C ALA A 54 22.35 -17.99 -2.28
N ARG A 55 21.56 -17.19 -1.54
CA ARG A 55 21.66 -15.73 -1.54
C ARG A 55 23.06 -15.25 -1.20
N THR A 56 23.67 -15.80 -0.13
CA THR A 56 25.02 -15.38 0.31
C THR A 56 26.14 -15.78 -0.64
N GLU A 57 25.92 -16.78 -1.48
CA GLU A 57 26.88 -17.27 -2.48
C GLU A 57 26.81 -16.47 -3.80
N LEU A 58 25.75 -15.70 -4.03
CA LEU A 58 25.59 -14.86 -5.22
C LEU A 58 26.46 -13.58 -5.17
N PRO A 59 26.86 -13.05 -6.34
CA PRO A 59 27.42 -11.70 -6.43
C PRO A 59 26.50 -10.67 -5.78
N GLY A 60 27.06 -9.77 -4.97
CA GLY A 60 26.26 -8.78 -4.24
C GLY A 60 25.43 -9.34 -3.09
N ARG A 61 25.50 -10.66 -2.81
CA ARG A 61 24.78 -11.35 -1.72
C ARG A 61 23.27 -11.14 -1.77
N ARG A 62 22.69 -11.09 -2.97
CA ARG A 62 21.28 -10.85 -3.23
C ARG A 62 20.81 -11.62 -4.46
N PHE A 63 19.53 -11.96 -4.50
CA PHE A 63 18.84 -12.40 -5.70
C PHE A 63 18.48 -11.18 -6.57
N GLU A 64 18.77 -11.25 -7.86
CA GLU A 64 18.43 -10.21 -8.84
C GLU A 64 17.18 -10.56 -9.66
N ASP A 65 16.85 -11.84 -9.77
CA ASP A 65 15.69 -12.33 -10.50
C ASP A 65 15.16 -13.65 -9.89
N LEU A 66 13.92 -14.01 -10.20
CA LEU A 66 13.30 -15.23 -9.69
C LEU A 66 13.92 -16.52 -10.24
N ARG A 67 14.60 -16.50 -11.40
CA ARG A 67 15.27 -17.69 -11.94
C ARG A 67 16.42 -18.11 -11.05
N GLN A 68 17.11 -17.16 -10.42
CA GLN A 68 18.12 -17.47 -9.41
C GLN A 68 17.51 -18.20 -8.19
N VAL A 69 16.30 -17.80 -7.79
CA VAL A 69 15.54 -18.44 -6.70
C VAL A 69 15.10 -19.86 -7.10
N GLU A 70 14.71 -20.07 -8.36
CA GLU A 70 14.34 -21.39 -8.91
C GLU A 70 15.48 -22.40 -8.89
N THR A 71 16.74 -21.96 -8.96
CA THR A 71 17.89 -22.87 -8.90
C THR A 71 18.12 -23.49 -7.53
N VAL A 72 17.46 -22.98 -6.47
CA VAL A 72 17.68 -23.43 -5.10
C VAL A 72 17.03 -24.79 -4.86
N PRO A 73 17.79 -25.82 -4.41
CA PRO A 73 17.24 -27.15 -4.22
C PRO A 73 16.04 -27.20 -3.26
N GLY A 74 14.88 -27.60 -3.78
CA GLY A 74 13.62 -27.62 -3.04
C GLY A 74 12.73 -26.41 -3.26
N ILE A 75 13.13 -25.49 -4.15
CA ILE A 75 12.29 -24.51 -4.82
C ILE A 75 12.12 -24.98 -6.26
N GLY A 76 10.87 -25.19 -6.68
CA GLY A 76 10.51 -25.45 -8.07
C GLY A 76 9.47 -24.45 -8.51
N GLU A 77 9.05 -24.50 -9.78
CA GLU A 77 8.08 -23.59 -10.38
C GLU A 77 6.79 -23.46 -9.54
N ASP A 78 6.22 -24.60 -9.11
CA ASP A 78 5.04 -24.63 -8.23
C ASP A 78 5.23 -23.85 -6.92
N LYS A 79 6.43 -23.94 -6.33
CA LYS A 79 6.75 -23.24 -5.07
C LYS A 79 6.97 -21.75 -5.29
N ILE A 80 7.51 -21.34 -6.43
CA ILE A 80 7.61 -19.93 -6.81
C ILE A 80 6.20 -19.36 -6.92
N LEU A 81 5.30 -20.05 -7.61
CA LEU A 81 3.90 -19.64 -7.71
C LEU A 81 3.22 -19.55 -6.34
N ASP A 82 3.43 -20.53 -5.46
CA ASP A 82 2.91 -20.48 -4.08
C ASP A 82 3.45 -19.28 -3.28
N LEU A 83 4.74 -18.94 -3.46
CA LEU A 83 5.33 -17.76 -2.85
C LEU A 83 4.71 -16.50 -3.42
N MET A 84 4.66 -16.36 -4.74
CA MET A 84 4.04 -15.22 -5.39
C MET A 84 2.59 -15.04 -4.92
N HIS A 85 1.82 -16.12 -4.80
CA HIS A 85 0.48 -16.08 -4.21
C HIS A 85 0.45 -15.56 -2.77
N ALA A 86 1.43 -15.93 -1.93
CA ALA A 86 1.56 -15.38 -0.58
C ALA A 86 1.90 -13.87 -0.56
N PHE A 87 2.52 -13.36 -1.62
CA PHE A 87 2.86 -11.93 -1.78
C PHE A 87 1.86 -11.17 -2.67
N LYS A 88 0.73 -11.78 -3.02
CA LYS A 88 -0.26 -11.22 -3.95
C LYS A 88 -1.07 -10.06 -3.39
N GLN A 89 -1.20 -9.94 -2.07
CA GLN A 89 -2.03 -8.91 -1.47
C GLN A 89 -1.43 -7.51 -1.75
N PRO A 90 -2.16 -6.59 -2.40
CA PRO A 90 -1.71 -5.22 -2.63
C PRO A 90 -1.47 -4.44 -1.34
N ALA A 91 -0.62 -3.42 -1.40
CA ALA A 91 -0.21 -2.62 -0.26
C ALA A 91 -1.39 -2.00 0.48
N ALA A 92 -2.32 -1.37 -0.25
CA ALA A 92 -3.50 -0.76 0.35
C ALA A 92 -4.42 -1.80 1.03
N GLN A 93 -4.65 -2.94 0.37
CA GLN A 93 -5.45 -4.02 0.95
C GLN A 93 -4.80 -4.58 2.22
N ALA A 94 -3.48 -4.76 2.23
CA ALA A 94 -2.75 -5.23 3.40
C ALA A 94 -2.82 -4.22 4.57
N PHE A 95 -2.65 -2.94 4.28
CA PHE A 95 -2.76 -1.88 5.27
C PHE A 95 -4.15 -1.84 5.90
N ARG A 96 -5.22 -1.82 5.08
CA ARG A 96 -6.60 -1.84 5.59
C ARG A 96 -6.87 -3.05 6.47
N SER A 97 -6.49 -4.25 6.03
CA SER A 97 -6.66 -5.48 6.81
C SER A 97 -5.91 -5.43 8.15
N ASN A 98 -4.70 -4.88 8.17
CA ASN A 98 -3.92 -4.75 9.40
C ASN A 98 -4.52 -3.71 10.35
N MET A 99 -5.05 -2.61 9.84
CA MET A 99 -5.73 -1.60 10.64
C MET A 99 -6.93 -2.19 11.39
N TYR A 100 -7.75 -3.01 10.72
CA TYR A 100 -8.86 -3.74 11.36
C TYR A 100 -8.41 -4.90 12.27
N ASN A 101 -7.14 -5.28 12.25
CA ASN A 101 -6.58 -6.31 13.14
C ASN A 101 -6.07 -5.69 14.45
N GLY A 102 -6.94 -4.94 15.12
CA GLY A 102 -6.70 -4.43 16.47
C GLY A 102 -6.08 -3.03 16.58
N VAL A 103 -6.08 -2.25 15.50
CA VAL A 103 -5.75 -0.81 15.54
C VAL A 103 -7.02 0.04 15.62
N ILE A 104 -7.89 -0.04 14.61
CA ILE A 104 -9.17 0.67 14.59
C ILE A 104 -10.32 -0.25 15.04
N LEU A 105 -11.35 0.35 15.64
CA LEU A 105 -12.51 -0.39 16.14
C LEU A 105 -13.55 -0.64 15.04
N SER A 106 -14.52 -1.52 15.32
CA SER A 106 -15.53 -1.93 14.33
C SER A 106 -16.51 -0.83 13.92
N ASN A 107 -16.63 0.24 14.71
CA ASN A 107 -17.43 1.42 14.37
C ASN A 107 -16.67 2.43 13.50
N TRP A 108 -15.43 2.13 13.11
CA TRP A 108 -14.68 2.91 12.14
C TRP A 108 -14.81 2.30 10.75
N GLU A 109 -14.91 3.17 9.77
CA GLU A 109 -14.91 2.82 8.36
C GLU A 109 -13.70 3.44 7.70
N LEU A 110 -12.71 2.59 7.41
CA LEU A 110 -11.52 2.91 6.65
C LEU A 110 -11.70 2.35 5.25
N GLU A 111 -11.79 3.24 4.26
CA GLU A 111 -11.94 2.89 2.85
C GLU A 111 -10.76 3.41 2.04
N TYR A 112 -10.55 2.78 0.89
CA TYR A 112 -9.58 3.23 -0.09
C TYR A 112 -10.09 3.05 -1.49
N PHE A 113 -9.68 3.96 -2.37
CA PHE A 113 -9.97 3.95 -3.79
C PHE A 113 -8.63 3.93 -4.52
N THR A 114 -8.32 2.82 -5.17
CA THR A 114 -7.03 2.62 -5.84
C THR A 114 -7.22 2.59 -7.34
N SER A 115 -6.49 3.46 -8.04
CA SER A 115 -6.41 3.50 -9.49
C SER A 115 -5.05 2.94 -9.91
N ILE A 116 -5.08 1.81 -10.61
CA ILE A 116 -3.89 1.07 -11.08
C ILE A 116 -3.66 1.40 -12.55
N PHE A 117 -2.40 1.66 -12.90
CA PHE A 117 -1.98 2.02 -14.25
C PHE A 117 -1.31 0.81 -14.92
N GLU A 118 -1.80 0.45 -16.10
CA GLU A 118 -1.23 -0.64 -16.90
C GLU A 118 0.12 -0.25 -17.52
N ASP A 119 0.27 1.03 -17.86
CA ASP A 119 1.40 1.59 -18.58
C ASP A 119 2.24 2.52 -17.69
N GLU A 120 3.56 2.40 -17.80
CA GLU A 120 4.50 3.23 -17.04
C GLU A 120 4.43 4.69 -17.48
N THR A 121 4.25 4.96 -18.78
CA THR A 121 4.16 6.33 -19.30
C THR A 121 2.93 7.03 -18.75
N ALA A 122 1.76 6.38 -18.81
CA ALA A 122 0.53 6.92 -18.25
C ALA A 122 0.63 7.17 -16.74
N PHE A 123 1.32 6.29 -16.00
CA PHE A 123 1.57 6.51 -14.59
C PHE A 123 2.48 7.71 -14.35
N GLN A 124 3.60 7.84 -15.07
CA GLN A 124 4.51 8.99 -14.94
C GLN A 124 3.83 10.30 -15.34
N GLU A 125 3.03 10.33 -16.40
CA GLU A 125 2.26 11.52 -16.81
C GLU A 125 1.37 12.07 -15.68
N VAL A 126 0.80 11.19 -14.85
CA VAL A 126 0.00 11.60 -13.70
C VAL A 126 0.88 12.12 -12.55
N ILE A 127 1.99 11.47 -12.24
CA ILE A 127 2.77 11.76 -11.03
C ILE A 127 3.95 12.72 -11.24
N ASP A 128 4.30 13.07 -12.48
CA ASP A 128 5.46 13.91 -12.81
C ASP A 128 5.30 15.37 -12.38
N SER A 129 4.07 15.83 -12.14
CA SER A 129 3.82 17.20 -11.69
C SER A 129 2.72 17.27 -10.65
N LYS A 130 2.85 18.23 -9.72
CA LYS A 130 1.83 18.49 -8.69
C LYS A 130 0.46 18.82 -9.30
N SER A 131 0.45 19.55 -10.41
CA SER A 131 -0.80 19.90 -11.12
C SER A 131 -1.46 18.68 -11.74
N SER A 132 -0.69 17.83 -12.44
CA SER A 132 -1.22 16.61 -13.06
C SER A 132 -1.78 15.65 -12.02
N LEU A 133 -1.08 15.50 -10.89
CA LEU A 133 -1.56 14.66 -9.80
C LEU A 133 -2.84 15.23 -9.17
N ALA A 134 -2.89 16.55 -8.94
CA ALA A 134 -4.07 17.20 -8.36
C ALA A 134 -5.29 17.13 -9.28
N GLU A 135 -5.13 17.32 -10.59
CA GLU A 135 -6.17 17.14 -11.60
C GLU A 135 -6.70 15.70 -11.57
N PHE A 136 -5.80 14.70 -11.64
CA PHE A 136 -6.16 13.30 -11.55
C PHE A 136 -6.92 12.95 -10.25
N VAL A 137 -6.40 13.39 -9.09
CA VAL A 137 -7.07 13.16 -7.80
C VAL A 137 -8.42 13.86 -7.77
N GLY A 138 -8.53 15.07 -8.33
CA GLY A 138 -9.79 15.81 -8.46
C GLY A 138 -10.84 15.04 -9.26
N GLU A 139 -10.47 14.47 -10.41
CA GLU A 139 -11.35 13.61 -11.21
C GLU A 139 -11.81 12.37 -10.44
N GLN A 140 -10.91 11.73 -9.69
CA GLN A 140 -11.28 10.57 -8.86
C GLN A 140 -12.23 10.97 -7.73
N VAL A 141 -11.98 12.09 -7.05
CA VAL A 141 -12.86 12.63 -6.01
C VAL A 141 -14.24 12.95 -6.58
N GLU A 142 -14.32 13.60 -7.74
CA GLU A 142 -15.58 13.87 -8.43
C GLU A 142 -16.34 12.56 -8.71
N GLN A 143 -15.67 11.56 -9.28
CA GLN A 143 -16.30 10.28 -9.59
C GLN A 143 -16.84 9.59 -8.32
N ILE A 144 -16.02 9.47 -7.28
CA ILE A 144 -16.42 8.86 -6.01
C ILE A 144 -17.60 9.61 -5.39
N SER A 145 -17.55 10.95 -5.39
CA SER A 145 -18.60 11.79 -4.80
C SER A 145 -19.92 11.65 -5.57
N LEU A 146 -19.86 11.63 -6.90
CA LEU A 146 -21.02 11.44 -7.75
C LEU A 146 -21.67 10.07 -7.52
N GLU A 147 -20.86 9.01 -7.42
CA GLU A 147 -21.33 7.65 -7.15
C GLU A 147 -22.01 7.54 -5.77
N ARG A 148 -21.50 8.24 -4.75
CA ARG A 148 -22.04 8.21 -3.38
C ARG A 148 -23.30 9.08 -3.21
N TYR A 149 -23.28 10.30 -3.71
CA TYR A 149 -24.27 11.33 -3.36
C TYR A 149 -25.19 11.72 -4.52
N SER A 150 -24.91 11.26 -5.74
CA SER A 150 -25.72 11.57 -6.94
C SER A 150 -25.92 13.08 -7.19
N ASN A 151 -24.96 13.91 -6.77
CA ASN A 151 -24.99 15.36 -6.95
C ASN A 151 -23.80 15.82 -7.79
N SER A 152 -24.02 15.92 -9.10
CA SER A 152 -22.96 16.25 -10.06
C SER A 152 -22.29 17.60 -9.81
N LYS A 153 -23.05 18.62 -9.39
CA LYS A 153 -22.45 19.94 -9.19
C LYS A 153 -21.59 20.01 -7.93
N ALA A 154 -21.99 19.32 -6.86
CA ALA A 154 -21.16 19.19 -5.67
C ALA A 154 -19.89 18.39 -5.95
N ALA A 155 -20.01 17.30 -6.73
CA ALA A 155 -18.89 16.46 -7.14
C ALA A 155 -17.87 17.23 -8.00
N GLU A 156 -18.32 17.97 -9.01
CA GLU A 156 -17.45 18.83 -9.85
C GLU A 156 -16.69 19.86 -9.00
N LEU A 157 -17.40 20.54 -8.09
CA LEU A 157 -16.78 21.52 -7.18
C LEU A 157 -15.78 20.86 -6.23
N ALA A 158 -16.06 19.64 -5.76
CA ALA A 158 -15.13 18.89 -4.93
C ALA A 158 -13.84 18.54 -5.69
N GLY A 159 -13.95 18.11 -6.96
CA GLY A 159 -12.80 17.91 -7.83
C GLY A 159 -11.95 19.18 -7.98
N GLU A 160 -12.58 20.31 -8.32
CA GLU A 160 -11.89 21.61 -8.43
C GLU A 160 -11.22 22.07 -7.12
N LEU A 161 -11.77 21.69 -5.96
CA LEU A 161 -11.20 22.05 -4.66
C LEU A 161 -9.88 21.33 -4.38
N VAL A 162 -9.69 20.10 -4.88
CA VAL A 162 -8.42 19.36 -4.73
C VAL A 162 -7.26 20.16 -5.33
N GLU A 163 -7.45 20.72 -6.52
CA GLU A 163 -6.43 21.52 -7.21
C GLU A 163 -6.03 22.80 -6.45
N ARG A 164 -6.89 23.27 -5.54
CA ARG A 164 -6.65 24.47 -4.73
C ARG A 164 -6.07 24.15 -3.35
N CYS A 165 -6.08 22.88 -2.95
CA CYS A 165 -5.52 22.47 -1.68
C CYS A 165 -3.99 22.62 -1.69
N TYR A 166 -3.42 22.89 -0.52
CA TYR A 166 -1.97 22.83 -0.37
C TYR A 166 -1.54 21.36 -0.31
N ASP A 167 -0.78 20.91 -1.32
CA ASP A 167 -0.19 19.57 -1.35
C ASP A 167 1.09 19.52 -0.52
N GLU A 168 0.98 18.92 0.67
CA GLU A 168 2.10 18.57 1.53
C GLU A 168 2.61 17.16 1.16
N HIS A 169 3.77 17.11 0.52
CA HIS A 169 4.36 15.90 -0.05
C HIS A 169 5.47 15.32 0.84
N PHE A 170 5.37 14.03 1.12
CA PHE A 170 6.33 13.23 1.88
C PHE A 170 6.85 12.08 1.01
N PRO A 171 7.97 12.28 0.29
CA PRO A 171 8.59 11.24 -0.53
C PRO A 171 9.34 10.18 0.30
N ASP A 172 9.66 10.50 1.55
CA ASP A 172 10.32 9.60 2.49
C ASP A 172 9.27 8.84 3.32
N SER A 173 9.40 7.51 3.36
CA SER A 173 8.43 6.63 4.01
C SER A 173 8.34 6.85 5.52
N HIS A 174 9.43 7.25 6.18
CA HIS A 174 9.44 7.51 7.61
C HIS A 174 8.66 8.80 7.92
N PHE A 175 8.94 9.91 7.23
CA PHE A 175 8.19 11.15 7.46
C PHE A 175 6.71 11.03 7.04
N GLY A 176 6.44 10.36 5.92
CA GLY A 176 5.07 10.07 5.50
C GLY A 176 4.31 9.22 6.51
N ALA A 177 4.97 8.27 7.16
CA ALA A 177 4.30 7.38 8.12
C ALA A 177 3.85 8.13 9.37
N TYR A 178 4.68 9.07 9.85
CA TYR A 178 4.31 9.97 10.94
C TYR A 178 3.17 10.89 10.55
N ALA A 179 3.21 11.49 9.36
CA ALA A 179 2.16 12.38 8.88
C ALA A 179 0.81 11.66 8.74
N LEU A 180 0.80 10.46 8.13
CA LEU A 180 -0.41 9.64 7.99
C LEU A 180 -0.94 9.17 9.35
N ALA A 181 -0.05 8.79 10.28
CA ALA A 181 -0.46 8.41 11.63
C ALA A 181 -1.04 9.59 12.40
N LEU A 182 -0.49 10.80 12.23
CA LEU A 182 -1.03 12.02 12.83
C LEU A 182 -2.43 12.31 12.29
N TRP A 183 -2.65 12.15 10.98
CA TRP A 183 -3.96 12.33 10.36
C TRP A 183 -5.02 11.42 10.99
N PHE A 184 -4.72 10.13 11.19
CA PHE A 184 -5.60 9.23 11.95
C PHE A 184 -5.80 9.71 13.39
N TYR A 185 -4.73 10.12 14.07
CA TYR A 185 -4.80 10.55 15.48
C TYR A 185 -5.62 11.83 15.68
N GLN A 186 -5.79 12.66 14.65
CA GLN A 186 -6.58 13.88 14.72
C GLN A 186 -8.10 13.63 14.71
N PHE A 187 -8.56 12.42 14.32
CA PHE A 187 -9.99 12.08 14.29
C PHE A 187 -10.72 12.35 15.60
N ASP A 188 -10.05 12.08 16.71
CA ASP A 188 -10.44 12.59 18.02
C ASP A 188 -9.26 12.42 18.99
N ALA A 189 -8.94 13.46 19.75
CA ALA A 189 -7.88 13.42 20.76
C ALA A 189 -8.22 12.50 21.96
N ASP A 190 -9.40 11.87 21.94
CA ASP A 190 -9.97 11.00 22.97
C ASP A 190 -9.40 9.56 23.02
N ASN A 191 -8.25 9.30 22.41
CA ASN A 191 -7.43 8.10 22.64
C ASN A 191 -8.07 6.74 22.24
N TRP A 192 -8.92 6.71 21.23
CA TRP A 192 -9.54 5.46 20.75
C TRP A 192 -8.52 4.42 20.25
N PHE A 193 -7.37 4.91 19.78
CA PHE A 193 -6.19 4.11 19.45
C PHE A 193 -4.92 4.87 19.84
N SER A 194 -3.88 4.13 20.21
CA SER A 194 -2.57 4.71 20.50
C SER A 194 -1.88 5.15 19.22
N PHE A 195 -1.32 6.35 19.20
CA PHE A 195 -0.50 6.85 18.09
C PHE A 195 0.57 5.84 17.66
N GLU A 196 1.23 5.19 18.60
CA GLU A 196 2.30 4.21 18.35
C GLU A 196 1.82 2.97 17.56
N ARG A 197 0.56 2.54 17.78
CA ARG A 197 -0.02 1.42 17.03
C ARG A 197 -0.33 1.81 15.59
N VAL A 198 -0.90 3.00 15.41
CA VAL A 198 -1.17 3.53 14.06
C VAL A 198 0.14 3.74 13.31
N LEU A 199 1.12 4.40 13.95
CA LEU A 199 2.44 4.64 13.38
C LEU A 199 3.10 3.34 12.93
N LYS A 200 3.03 2.29 13.75
CA LYS A 200 3.59 0.99 13.39
C LYS A 200 2.97 0.42 12.11
N GLU A 201 1.65 0.57 11.91
CA GLU A 201 1.00 0.09 10.69
C GLU A 201 1.20 1.03 9.49
N THR A 202 1.27 2.34 9.69
CA THR A 202 1.60 3.29 8.61
C THR A 202 3.05 3.14 8.15
N GLU A 203 4.00 2.87 9.05
CA GLU A 203 5.39 2.55 8.71
C GLU A 203 5.46 1.27 7.88
N LYS A 204 4.75 0.21 8.26
CA LYS A 204 4.68 -1.02 7.46
C LYS A 204 4.04 -0.79 6.10
N TYR A 205 3.07 0.11 6.00
CA TYR A 205 2.41 0.43 4.74
C TYR A 205 3.34 1.23 3.82
N LEU A 206 3.94 2.31 4.28
CA LEU A 206 4.81 3.12 3.41
C LEU A 206 6.16 2.44 3.10
N ASN A 207 6.58 1.48 3.92
CA ASN A 207 7.74 0.61 3.66
C ASN A 207 7.33 -0.77 3.10
N PHE A 208 6.15 -0.87 2.47
CA PHE A 208 5.66 -2.15 1.97
C PHE A 208 6.58 -2.77 0.91
N TYR A 209 7.22 -1.92 0.10
CA TYR A 209 8.31 -2.30 -0.80
C TYR A 209 9.65 -1.84 -0.21
N PRO A 210 10.68 -2.69 -0.21
CA PRO A 210 11.96 -2.37 0.41
C PRO A 210 12.88 -1.51 -0.46
N GLU A 211 12.66 -1.50 -1.77
CA GLU A 211 13.49 -0.76 -2.73
C GLU A 211 12.96 0.66 -2.94
N TRP A 212 13.86 1.63 -3.08
CA TRP A 212 13.51 3.05 -3.22
C TRP A 212 12.72 3.35 -4.50
N GLU A 213 12.98 2.61 -5.58
CA GLU A 213 12.31 2.75 -6.87
C GLU A 213 10.83 2.37 -6.80
N ASP A 214 10.48 1.42 -5.92
CA ASP A 214 9.13 0.91 -5.71
C ASP A 214 8.42 1.59 -4.52
N ARG A 215 8.99 2.66 -3.97
CA ARG A 215 8.52 3.33 -2.75
C ARG A 215 7.05 3.78 -2.83
N LEU A 216 6.46 3.92 -1.64
CA LEU A 216 5.20 4.63 -1.46
C LEU A 216 5.46 6.05 -0.96
N GLU A 217 4.79 7.03 -1.57
CA GLU A 217 4.91 8.44 -1.24
C GLU A 217 3.55 8.96 -0.76
N LEU A 218 3.53 9.74 0.32
CA LEU A 218 2.29 10.34 0.83
C LEU A 218 2.17 11.78 0.33
N HIS A 219 0.98 12.10 -0.17
CA HIS A 219 0.51 13.45 -0.44
C HIS A 219 -0.68 13.73 0.48
N LEU A 220 -0.61 14.81 1.26
CA LEU A 220 -1.73 15.30 2.04
C LEU A 220 -2.24 16.59 1.40
N TYR A 221 -3.42 16.54 0.80
CA TYR A 221 -4.09 17.74 0.29
C TYR A 221 -4.74 18.47 1.46
N LYS A 222 -4.02 19.43 2.01
CA LYS A 222 -4.37 20.09 3.26
C LYS A 222 -5.60 20.98 3.12
N GLY A 223 -6.51 20.89 4.08
CA GLY A 223 -7.74 21.67 4.15
C GLY A 223 -8.89 21.16 3.28
N PHE A 224 -8.72 20.01 2.61
CA PHE A 224 -9.81 19.36 1.90
C PHE A 224 -10.87 18.85 2.90
N ASP A 225 -12.13 19.25 2.73
CA ASP A 225 -13.24 18.79 3.57
C ASP A 225 -13.88 17.55 2.94
N ASN A 226 -13.67 16.40 3.58
CA ASN A 226 -14.19 15.12 3.12
C ASN A 226 -15.70 14.97 3.38
N THR A 227 -16.28 15.80 4.26
CA THR A 227 -17.66 15.68 4.76
C THR A 227 -18.69 15.97 3.67
N GLY A 228 -19.60 15.03 3.43
CA GLY A 228 -20.60 15.12 2.37
C GLY A 228 -20.00 15.08 0.95
N VAL A 229 -18.71 14.76 0.82
CA VAL A 229 -17.98 14.65 -0.44
C VAL A 229 -17.50 13.23 -0.67
N LEU A 230 -16.79 12.65 0.31
CA LEU A 230 -16.31 11.27 0.28
C LEU A 230 -16.92 10.42 1.42
N VAL A 231 -17.31 11.08 2.52
CA VAL A 231 -17.79 10.45 3.77
C VAL A 231 -18.91 11.29 4.40
N ASP A 232 -19.88 10.65 5.04
CA ASP A 232 -21.03 11.30 5.70
C ASP A 232 -20.83 11.58 7.21
N PRO A 233 -20.20 10.67 7.99
CA PRO A 233 -20.00 10.83 9.44
C PRO A 233 -18.81 11.73 9.80
N VAL A 234 -18.44 11.70 11.09
CA VAL A 234 -17.28 12.44 11.62
C VAL A 234 -16.01 11.98 10.90
N THR A 235 -15.34 12.95 10.27
CA THR A 235 -14.10 12.76 9.52
C THR A 235 -13.08 13.84 9.83
N GLN A 236 -11.84 13.65 9.38
CA GLN A 236 -10.81 14.67 9.43
C GLN A 236 -10.74 15.47 8.14
N VAL A 237 -10.33 16.72 8.31
CA VAL A 237 -9.83 17.54 7.20
C VAL A 237 -8.53 16.95 6.66
N ASP A 238 -8.23 17.31 5.42
CA ASP A 238 -7.14 16.78 4.59
C ASP A 238 -7.50 15.47 3.89
N LEU A 239 -7.06 15.35 2.64
CA LEU A 239 -7.23 14.15 1.83
C LEU A 239 -5.88 13.42 1.69
N PRO A 240 -5.70 12.25 2.32
CA PRO A 240 -4.50 11.45 2.13
C PRO A 240 -4.55 10.69 0.80
N VAL A 241 -3.51 10.91 0.00
CA VAL A 241 -3.27 10.24 -1.27
C VAL A 241 -1.90 9.59 -1.22
N VAL A 242 -1.83 8.31 -1.59
CA VAL A 242 -0.58 7.55 -1.61
C VAL A 242 -0.27 7.13 -3.04
N ILE A 243 0.89 7.55 -3.52
CA ILE A 243 1.46 7.06 -4.78
C ILE A 243 2.26 5.81 -4.45
N ASN A 244 1.93 4.70 -5.09
CA ASN A 244 2.65 3.45 -4.99
C ASN A 244 3.36 3.16 -6.31
N ARG A 245 4.68 3.40 -6.35
CA ARG A 245 5.48 3.14 -7.55
C ARG A 245 5.64 1.66 -7.85
N GLY A 246 5.72 0.84 -6.81
CA GLY A 246 5.81 -0.62 -6.94
C GLY A 246 4.62 -1.22 -7.67
N GLU A 247 3.41 -0.75 -7.37
CA GLU A 247 2.16 -1.22 -7.99
C GLU A 247 1.70 -0.36 -9.16
N ARG A 248 2.40 0.75 -9.47
CA ARG A 248 1.97 1.81 -10.41
C ARG A 248 0.52 2.21 -10.13
N ALA A 249 0.29 2.69 -8.92
CA ALA A 249 -1.05 2.97 -8.44
C ALA A 249 -1.10 4.28 -7.64
N VAL A 250 -2.25 4.94 -7.69
CA VAL A 250 -2.59 6.09 -6.83
C VAL A 250 -3.76 5.65 -5.96
N THR A 251 -3.64 5.83 -4.64
CA THR A 251 -4.66 5.42 -3.68
C THR A 251 -5.15 6.61 -2.87
N ILE A 252 -6.44 6.88 -2.90
CA ILE A 252 -7.11 7.83 -2.02
C ILE A 252 -7.59 7.09 -0.78
N TRP A 253 -7.27 7.60 0.41
CA TRP A 253 -7.73 7.06 1.68
C TRP A 253 -8.83 7.93 2.26
N THR A 254 -9.88 7.29 2.77
CA THR A 254 -10.92 7.97 3.55
C THR A 254 -11.14 7.21 4.84
N CYS A 255 -11.45 7.94 5.90
CA CYS A 255 -11.84 7.33 7.15
C CYS A 255 -12.99 8.12 7.77
N GLN A 256 -13.90 7.42 8.42
CA GLN A 256 -15.04 7.99 9.12
C GLN A 256 -15.37 7.19 10.38
N LEU A 257 -15.90 7.87 11.38
CA LEU A 257 -16.44 7.26 12.59
C LEU A 257 -17.97 7.13 12.44
N ASN A 258 -18.46 5.89 12.37
CA ASN A 258 -19.89 5.58 12.38
C ASN A 258 -20.39 5.59 13.83
N ASP A 259 -20.86 6.74 14.30
CA ASP A 259 -21.54 6.91 15.61
C ASP A 259 -23.06 6.69 15.50
#